data_AF-A0A662GCQ8-F1
#
_entry.id   AF-A0A662GCQ8-F1
#
_cell.length_a   1.000
_cell.length_b   1.000
_cell.length_c   1.000
_cell.angle_alpha   90.00
_cell.angle_beta   90.00
_cell.angle_gamma   90.00
#
_symmetry.space_group_name_H-M   'P 1'
#
loop_
_entity.id
_entity.type
_entity.pdbx_description
1 polymer ?
#
loop_
_entity_poly.entity_id
_entity_poly.type
_entity_poly.pdbx_seq_one_letter_code
_entity_poly.pdbx_strand_id
1 'polypeptide(L)'
;MSAAGKSSGGSKRLGRREKFVLTQIFLMFNGKPGILHFEDIKDRLLRNVDTWKDYWRVAEEAERCRLALYRLEGRGYLKKMRRADGSDLRCCLFEVTEEGVEAARLAARETLEDDIVKKALNRLRAKETRWAPIDMIMENVWEVSKNMKLFENIEEFEEYWSKRKLGFVLKKRFNLKRVKRRVHGKETWGYALVNETR
;
A
#
# COMPACT_ATOMS: atom_id res chain seq x y z
N MET A 1 -22.40 43.96 -0.05
CA MET A 1 -21.06 43.55 -0.51
C MET A 1 -20.85 42.10 -0.10
N SER A 2 -20.95 41.17 -1.06
CA SER A 2 -20.83 39.73 -0.78
C SER A 2 -19.36 39.33 -0.87
N ALA A 3 -18.78 38.92 0.26
CA ALA A 3 -17.49 38.24 0.28
C ALA A 3 -17.71 36.81 -0.26
N ALA A 4 -17.37 36.60 -1.53
CA ALA A 4 -17.29 35.28 -2.13
C ALA A 4 -16.19 34.49 -1.39
N GLY A 5 -16.61 33.53 -0.57
CA GLY A 5 -15.73 32.54 0.02
C GLY A 5 -15.03 31.78 -1.09
N LYS A 6 -13.69 31.92 -1.17
CA LYS A 6 -12.85 31.08 -2.02
C LYS A 6 -12.99 29.64 -1.51
N SER A 7 -13.74 28.82 -2.23
CA SER A 7 -13.69 27.37 -2.05
C SER A 7 -12.30 26.91 -2.47
N SER A 8 -11.45 26.61 -1.48
CA SER A 8 -10.19 25.91 -1.74
C SER A 8 -10.53 24.47 -2.07
N GLY A 9 -10.87 24.21 -3.33
CA GLY A 9 -10.90 22.87 -3.93
C GLY A 9 -9.47 22.32 -4.02
N GLY A 10 -8.83 22.14 -2.87
CA GLY A 10 -7.55 21.44 -2.77
C GLY A 10 -7.81 19.99 -3.17
N SER A 11 -7.13 19.53 -4.21
CA SER A 11 -7.23 18.15 -4.68
C SER A 11 -7.11 17.18 -3.50
N LYS A 12 -8.16 16.38 -3.27
CA LYS A 12 -8.17 15.28 -2.29
C LYS A 12 -7.16 14.17 -2.64
N ARG A 13 -6.43 14.30 -3.75
CA ARG A 13 -5.44 13.32 -4.19
C ARG A 13 -4.19 13.38 -3.32
N LEU A 14 -3.92 12.28 -2.63
CA LEU A 14 -2.69 12.09 -1.85
C LEU A 14 -1.46 12.01 -2.77
N GLY A 15 -0.42 12.74 -2.41
CA GLY A 15 0.90 12.64 -3.03
C GLY A 15 1.62 11.35 -2.67
N ARG A 16 2.68 11.00 -3.43
CA ARG A 16 3.46 9.77 -3.25
C ARG A 16 3.91 9.54 -1.80
N ARG A 17 4.38 10.59 -1.13
CA ARG A 17 4.91 10.52 0.24
C ARG A 17 3.82 10.43 1.29
N GLU A 18 2.69 11.10 1.08
CA GLU A 18 1.51 10.96 1.94
C GLU A 18 1.02 9.50 1.89
N LYS A 19 0.93 8.90 0.69
CA LYS A 19 0.60 7.48 0.54
C LYS A 19 1.60 6.54 1.20
N PHE A 20 2.90 6.83 1.06
CA PHE A 20 3.94 6.05 1.72
C PHE A 20 3.79 6.08 3.25
N VAL A 21 3.66 7.26 3.84
CA VAL A 21 3.49 7.43 5.30
C VAL A 21 2.22 6.73 5.78
N LEU A 22 1.10 6.96 5.12
CA LEU A 22 -0.17 6.29 5.40
C LEU A 22 -0.07 4.75 5.29
N THR A 23 0.66 4.23 4.31
CA THR A 23 0.94 2.80 4.20
C THR A 23 1.76 2.29 5.39
N GLN A 24 2.76 3.04 5.87
CA GLN A 24 3.52 2.64 7.05
C GLN A 24 2.66 2.64 8.31
N ILE A 25 1.80 3.66 8.48
CA ILE A 25 0.82 3.73 9.57
C ILE A 25 -0.06 2.48 9.57
N PHE A 26 -0.63 2.12 8.41
CA PHE A 26 -1.45 0.92 8.26
C PHE A 26 -0.71 -0.34 8.72
N LEU A 27 0.54 -0.50 8.28
CA LEU A 27 1.37 -1.66 8.61
C LEU A 27 1.83 -1.70 10.08
N MET A 28 1.92 -0.55 10.76
CA MET A 28 2.31 -0.48 12.18
C MET A 28 1.14 -0.81 13.09
N PHE A 29 -0.03 -0.23 12.82
CA PHE A 29 -1.19 -0.36 13.69
C PHE A 29 -2.21 -1.41 13.20
N ASN A 30 -1.93 -2.09 12.10
CA ASN A 30 -2.77 -3.14 11.52
C ASN A 30 -4.23 -2.68 11.32
N GLY A 31 -4.39 -1.48 10.76
CA GLY A 31 -5.70 -0.86 10.51
C GLY A 31 -6.46 -0.41 11.78
N LYS A 32 -5.73 -0.10 12.87
CA LYS A 32 -6.32 0.46 14.10
C LYS A 32 -5.82 1.87 14.37
N PRO A 33 -6.55 2.68 15.15
CA PRO A 33 -6.02 3.93 15.70
C PRO A 33 -4.75 3.67 16.51
N GLY A 34 -3.83 4.62 16.50
CA GLY A 34 -2.56 4.51 17.18
C GLY A 34 -1.84 5.85 17.29
N ILE A 35 -0.80 5.87 18.11
CA ILE A 35 0.08 7.03 18.27
C ILE A 35 1.34 6.78 17.45
N LEU A 36 1.59 7.66 16.49
CA LEU A 36 2.73 7.65 15.59
C LEU A 36 3.76 8.67 16.05
N HIS A 37 5.00 8.24 16.24
CA HIS A 37 6.15 9.12 16.35
C HIS A 37 6.86 9.22 14.98
N PHE A 38 7.36 10.41 14.62
CA PHE A 38 8.12 10.57 13.37
C PHE A 38 9.32 9.61 13.26
N GLU A 39 10.00 9.33 14.38
CA GLU A 39 11.12 8.38 14.40
C GLU A 39 10.68 6.96 13.97
N ASP A 40 9.43 6.54 14.19
CA ASP A 40 8.94 5.24 13.71
C ASP A 40 9.01 5.14 12.17
N ILE A 41 8.70 6.25 11.48
CA ILE A 41 8.81 6.35 10.01
C ILE A 41 10.28 6.36 9.58
N LYS A 42 11.12 7.10 10.31
CA LYS A 42 12.55 7.20 10.01
C LYS A 42 13.26 5.87 10.20
N ASP A 43 12.97 5.14 11.27
CA ASP A 43 13.52 3.80 11.52
C ASP A 43 13.14 2.83 10.40
N ARG A 44 11.90 2.89 9.89
CA ARG A 44 11.49 2.07 8.74
C ARG A 44 12.20 2.43 7.44
N LEU A 45 12.49 3.70 7.20
CA LEU A 45 13.30 4.12 6.05
C LEU A 45 14.74 3.62 6.18
N LEU A 46 15.31 3.69 7.39
CA LEU A 46 16.68 3.26 7.69
C LEU A 46 16.89 1.75 7.62
N ARG A 47 15.85 0.93 7.83
CA ARG A 47 15.94 -0.54 7.69
C ARG A 47 16.33 -1.02 6.29
N ASN A 48 16.25 -0.17 5.27
CA ASN A 48 16.62 -0.50 3.88
C ASN A 48 17.92 0.21 3.43
N VAL A 49 18.73 0.71 4.37
CA VAL A 49 20.00 1.40 4.08
C VAL A 49 21.15 0.42 4.23
N ASP A 50 21.73 0.01 3.10
CA ASP A 50 22.91 -0.89 3.10
C ASP A 50 24.24 -0.11 3.16
N THR A 51 24.25 1.19 2.86
CA THR A 51 25.49 2.00 2.79
C THR A 51 25.36 3.41 3.37
N TRP A 52 26.50 4.00 3.76
CA TRP A 52 26.58 5.38 4.27
C TRP A 52 26.23 6.48 3.24
N LYS A 53 26.37 6.20 1.93
CA LYS A 53 25.89 7.12 0.88
C LYS A 53 24.36 7.14 0.81
N ASP A 54 23.71 6.03 1.14
CA ASP A 54 22.25 5.96 1.19
C ASP A 54 21.68 6.61 2.45
N TYR A 55 22.47 6.74 3.53
CA TYR A 55 22.07 7.42 4.76
C TYR A 55 21.64 8.88 4.53
N TRP A 56 22.44 9.69 3.83
CA TRP A 56 22.10 11.10 3.57
C TRP A 56 20.84 11.25 2.72
N ARG A 57 20.63 10.35 1.75
CA ARG A 57 19.40 10.28 0.96
C ARG A 57 18.20 9.90 1.82
N VAL A 58 18.39 9.02 2.80
CA VAL A 58 17.34 8.66 3.75
C VAL A 58 17.05 9.78 4.73
N ALA A 59 18.03 10.53 5.20
CA ALA A 59 17.79 11.71 6.04
C ALA A 59 16.94 12.76 5.30
N GLU A 60 17.27 13.04 4.03
CA GLU A 60 16.47 13.95 3.20
C GLU A 60 15.05 13.41 2.96
N GLU A 61 14.91 12.12 2.66
CA GLU A 61 13.59 11.51 2.44
C GLU A 61 12.77 11.42 3.74
N ALA A 62 13.42 11.24 4.89
CA ALA A 62 12.77 11.31 6.20
C ALA A 62 12.20 12.71 6.44
N GLU A 63 12.96 13.77 6.14
CA GLU A 63 12.44 15.14 6.25
C GLU A 63 11.25 15.40 5.32
N ARG A 64 11.28 14.87 4.10
CA ARG A 64 10.14 14.94 3.17
C ARG A 64 8.93 14.15 3.68
N CYS A 65 9.14 13.05 4.40
CA CYS A 65 8.07 12.32 5.09
C CYS A 65 7.54 13.09 6.31
N ARG A 66 8.40 13.81 7.03
CA ARG A 66 7.99 14.73 8.11
C ARG A 66 7.04 15.80 7.60
N LEU A 67 7.38 16.42 6.46
CA LEU A 67 6.49 17.38 5.79
C LEU A 67 5.18 16.74 5.32
N ALA A 68 5.20 15.46 4.95
CA ALA A 68 3.97 14.73 4.61
C ALA A 68 3.07 14.52 5.85
N LEU A 69 3.65 14.27 7.04
CA LEU A 69 2.86 14.16 8.27
C LEU A 69 2.08 15.44 8.58
N TYR A 70 2.69 16.63 8.45
CA TYR A 70 1.96 17.88 8.66
C TYR A 70 0.87 18.13 7.61
N ARG A 71 1.08 17.70 6.36
CA ARG A 71 0.01 17.78 5.36
C ARG A 71 -1.14 16.82 5.67
N LEU A 72 -0.84 15.61 6.15
CA LEU A 72 -1.85 14.66 6.59
C LEU A 72 -2.61 15.17 7.82
N GLU A 73 -1.93 15.84 8.74
CA GLU A 73 -2.55 16.53 9.88
C GLU A 73 -3.48 17.66 9.41
N GLY A 74 -3.00 18.54 8.54
CA GLY A 74 -3.83 19.61 7.95
C GLY A 74 -5.02 19.10 7.13
N ARG A 75 -5.04 17.83 6.75
CA ARG A 75 -6.15 17.14 6.08
C ARG A 75 -7.09 16.40 7.04
N GLY A 76 -6.80 16.35 8.34
CA GLY A 76 -7.64 15.67 9.35
C GLY A 76 -7.36 14.18 9.53
N TYR A 77 -6.38 13.60 8.83
CA TYR A 77 -6.01 12.18 8.97
C TYR A 77 -5.16 11.92 10.22
N LEU A 78 -4.48 12.95 10.71
CA LEU A 78 -3.64 12.90 11.89
C LEU A 78 -4.01 14.07 12.80
N LYS A 79 -3.85 13.88 14.11
CA LYS A 79 -3.98 14.94 15.10
C LYS A 79 -2.66 15.06 15.84
N LYS A 80 -2.02 16.21 15.75
CA LYS A 80 -0.79 16.46 16.50
C LYS A 80 -1.09 16.43 18.00
N MET A 81 -0.35 15.61 18.74
CA MET A 81 -0.50 15.53 20.18
C MET A 81 0.11 16.76 20.85
N ARG A 82 -0.59 17.29 21.85
CA ARG A 82 -0.18 18.44 22.66
C ARG A 82 -0.10 18.04 24.12
N ARG A 83 0.72 18.77 24.89
CA ARG A 83 0.76 18.68 26.34
C ARG A 83 -0.53 19.20 26.95
N ALA A 84 -0.76 18.89 28.24
CA ALA A 84 -1.94 19.33 28.99
C ALA A 84 -2.07 20.86 29.07
N ASP A 85 -0.95 21.58 29.03
CA ASP A 85 -0.89 23.04 28.97
C ASP A 85 -1.14 23.61 27.55
N GLY A 86 -1.48 22.76 26.59
CA GLY A 86 -1.72 23.13 25.20
C GLY A 86 -0.46 23.36 24.36
N SER A 87 0.74 23.26 24.96
CA SER A 87 1.99 23.40 24.22
C SER A 87 2.28 22.17 23.37
N ASP A 88 2.92 22.39 22.22
CA ASP A 88 3.31 21.29 21.34
C ASP A 88 4.34 20.39 22.02
N LEU A 89 4.13 19.08 21.91
CA LEU A 89 5.18 18.13 22.22
C LEU A 89 6.36 18.38 21.25
N ARG A 90 7.58 18.56 21.79
CA ARG A 90 8.79 18.68 20.96
C ARG A 90 8.98 17.46 20.07
N CYS A 91 8.50 16.31 20.53
CA CYS A 91 8.37 15.09 19.74
C CYS A 91 7.22 15.23 18.74
N CYS A 92 7.50 14.93 17.47
CA CYS A 92 6.53 14.91 16.38
C CYS A 92 5.58 13.71 16.53
N LEU A 93 4.72 13.77 17.55
CA LEU A 93 3.72 12.77 17.91
C LEU A 93 2.37 13.11 17.29
N PHE A 94 1.78 12.12 16.64
CA PHE A 94 0.49 12.23 15.98
C PHE A 94 -0.42 11.08 16.40
N GLU A 95 -1.64 11.39 16.77
CA GLU A 95 -2.71 10.42 16.91
C GLU A 95 -3.37 10.20 15.53
N VAL A 96 -3.55 8.94 15.14
CA VAL A 96 -4.23 8.60 13.87
C VAL A 96 -5.73 8.65 14.09
N THR A 97 -6.43 9.48 13.30
CA THR A 97 -7.90 9.60 13.35
C THR A 97 -8.57 8.42 12.68
N GLU A 98 -9.88 8.23 12.87
CA GLU A 98 -10.64 7.19 12.15
C GLU A 98 -10.55 7.37 10.63
N GLU A 99 -10.69 8.61 10.14
CA GLU A 99 -10.47 8.94 8.73
C GLU A 99 -9.04 8.62 8.28
N GLY A 100 -8.06 8.82 9.16
CA GLY A 100 -6.65 8.47 8.93
C GLY A 100 -6.43 6.97 8.82
N VAL A 101 -7.12 6.16 9.62
CA VAL A 101 -7.09 4.69 9.53
C VAL A 101 -7.59 4.23 8.17
N GLU A 102 -8.72 4.79 7.73
CA GLU A 102 -9.30 4.42 6.43
C GLU A 102 -8.43 4.90 5.26
N ALA A 103 -7.93 6.14 5.32
CA ALA A 103 -6.97 6.65 4.33
C ALA A 103 -5.68 5.81 4.31
N ALA A 104 -5.23 5.31 5.46
CA ALA A 104 -4.08 4.42 5.58
C ALA A 104 -4.32 3.07 4.89
N ARG A 105 -5.49 2.46 5.09
CA ARG A 105 -5.90 1.22 4.43
C ARG A 105 -5.95 1.39 2.90
N LEU A 106 -6.61 2.46 2.42
CA LEU A 106 -6.68 2.78 0.98
C LEU A 106 -5.30 3.03 0.37
N ALA A 107 -4.44 3.80 1.04
CA ALA A 107 -3.08 4.03 0.57
C ALA A 107 -2.25 2.74 0.51
N ALA A 108 -2.41 1.85 1.50
CA ALA A 108 -1.73 0.56 1.53
C ALA A 108 -2.18 -0.35 0.39
N ARG A 109 -3.49 -0.40 0.07
CA ARG A 109 -4.02 -1.16 -1.06
C ARG A 109 -3.34 -0.82 -2.38
N GLU A 110 -3.18 0.48 -2.66
CA GLU A 110 -2.53 0.96 -3.89
C GLU A 110 -1.02 0.77 -3.87
N THR A 111 -0.38 1.04 -2.73
CA THR A 111 1.09 1.03 -2.63
C THR A 111 1.64 -0.39 -2.64
N LEU A 112 0.88 -1.36 -2.14
CA LEU A 112 1.32 -2.75 -1.96
C LEU A 112 0.86 -3.70 -3.07
N GLU A 113 0.26 -3.22 -4.17
CA GLU A 113 -0.27 -4.06 -5.25
C GLU A 113 0.76 -5.09 -5.76
N ASP A 114 1.97 -4.61 -6.08
CA ASP A 114 3.04 -5.46 -6.59
C ASP A 114 3.45 -6.49 -5.52
N ASP A 115 3.57 -6.09 -4.25
CA ASP A 115 3.94 -7.00 -3.16
C ASP A 115 2.87 -8.07 -2.90
N ILE A 116 1.59 -7.70 -2.98
CA ILE A 116 0.46 -8.63 -2.85
C ILE A 116 0.51 -9.66 -3.96
N VAL A 117 0.64 -9.22 -5.22
CA VAL A 117 0.73 -10.13 -6.37
C VAL A 117 1.97 -11.00 -6.26
N LYS A 118 3.13 -10.45 -5.87
CA LYS A 118 4.35 -11.22 -5.66
C LYS A 118 4.16 -12.33 -4.61
N LYS A 119 3.54 -12.02 -3.47
CA LYS A 119 3.22 -13.00 -2.42
C LYS A 119 2.25 -14.07 -2.92
N ALA A 120 1.23 -13.69 -3.68
CA ALA A 120 0.26 -14.61 -4.27
C ALA A 120 0.94 -15.59 -5.26
N LEU A 121 1.81 -15.07 -6.13
CA LEU A 121 2.59 -15.90 -7.06
C LEU A 121 3.56 -16.84 -6.32
N ASN A 122 4.19 -16.36 -5.25
CA ASN A 122 5.08 -17.19 -4.43
C ASN A 122 4.32 -18.32 -3.72
N ARG A 123 3.08 -18.09 -3.24
CA ARG A 123 2.23 -19.16 -2.69
C ARG A 123 1.94 -20.25 -3.71
N LEU A 124 1.64 -19.87 -4.96
CA LEU A 124 1.43 -20.83 -6.04
C LEU A 124 2.70 -21.62 -6.37
N ARG A 125 3.85 -20.95 -6.47
CA ARG A 125 5.14 -21.59 -6.72
C ARG A 125 5.57 -22.54 -5.60
N ALA A 126 5.30 -22.18 -4.35
CA ALA A 126 5.58 -23.03 -3.20
C ALA A 126 4.74 -24.33 -3.20
N LYS A 127 3.56 -24.31 -3.85
CA LYS A 127 2.75 -25.49 -4.15
C LYS A 127 3.16 -26.17 -5.47
N GLU A 128 4.38 -25.93 -5.94
CA GLU A 128 4.93 -26.45 -7.20
C GLU A 128 4.09 -26.14 -8.46
N THR A 129 3.20 -25.15 -8.39
CA THR A 129 2.34 -24.77 -9.51
C THR A 129 3.17 -24.02 -10.54
N ARG A 130 3.34 -24.62 -11.73
CA ARG A 130 4.10 -24.03 -12.85
C ARG A 130 3.25 -23.19 -13.80
N TRP A 131 1.94 -23.37 -13.78
CA TRP A 131 0.98 -22.64 -14.61
C TRP A 131 -0.32 -22.47 -13.83
N ALA A 132 -0.95 -21.29 -13.90
CA ALA A 132 -2.21 -21.03 -13.22
C ALA A 132 -3.18 -20.22 -14.10
N PRO A 133 -4.48 -20.55 -14.11
CA PRO A 133 -5.50 -19.68 -14.70
C PRO A 133 -5.63 -18.39 -13.88
N ILE A 134 -6.13 -17.32 -14.51
CA ILE A 134 -6.20 -16.01 -13.85
C ILE A 134 -7.07 -16.02 -12.58
N ASP A 135 -8.09 -16.87 -12.54
CA ASP A 135 -9.02 -17.00 -11.41
C ASP A 135 -8.30 -17.58 -10.19
N MET A 136 -7.48 -18.61 -10.38
CA MET A 136 -6.64 -19.16 -9.32
C MET A 136 -5.61 -18.15 -8.79
N ILE A 137 -5.06 -17.30 -9.66
CA ILE A 137 -4.17 -16.21 -9.22
C ILE A 137 -4.97 -15.17 -8.43
N MET A 138 -6.17 -14.82 -8.90
CA MET A 138 -7.06 -13.88 -8.22
C MET A 138 -7.44 -14.36 -6.82
N GLU A 139 -7.78 -15.64 -6.66
CA GLU A 139 -8.03 -16.26 -5.35
C GLU A 139 -6.83 -16.12 -4.41
N ASN A 140 -5.60 -16.34 -4.91
CA ASN A 140 -4.41 -16.17 -4.08
C ASN A 140 -4.15 -14.69 -3.74
N VAL A 141 -4.46 -13.76 -4.65
CA VAL A 141 -4.40 -12.31 -4.41
C VAL A 141 -5.42 -11.91 -3.34
N TRP A 142 -6.63 -12.47 -3.38
CA TRP A 142 -7.64 -12.29 -2.34
C TRP A 142 -7.14 -12.79 -0.99
N GLU A 143 -6.65 -14.03 -0.91
CA GLU A 143 -6.16 -14.61 0.34
C GLU A 143 -4.97 -13.83 0.95
N VAL A 144 -4.09 -13.25 0.12
CA VAL A 144 -3.02 -12.38 0.63
C VAL A 144 -3.61 -11.06 1.15
N SER A 145 -4.52 -10.46 0.39
CA SER A 145 -5.13 -9.18 0.74
C SER A 145 -5.97 -9.26 2.02
N LYS A 146 -6.73 -10.34 2.17
CA LYS A 146 -7.53 -10.68 3.36
C LYS A 146 -6.64 -10.84 4.59
N ASN A 147 -5.54 -11.59 4.49
CA ASN A 147 -4.59 -11.75 5.60
C ASN A 147 -3.95 -10.43 6.03
N MET A 148 -3.81 -9.50 5.09
CA MET A 148 -3.29 -8.15 5.36
C MET A 148 -4.38 -7.17 5.80
N LYS A 149 -5.66 -7.59 5.90
CA LYS A 149 -6.83 -6.76 6.24
C LYS A 149 -6.96 -5.52 5.34
N LEU A 150 -6.62 -5.69 4.07
CA LEU A 150 -6.65 -4.60 3.11
C LEU A 150 -8.06 -4.30 2.61
N PHE A 151 -9.01 -5.22 2.74
CA PHE A 151 -10.40 -5.07 2.32
C PHE A 151 -11.32 -5.51 3.45
N GLU A 152 -12.47 -4.86 3.57
CA GLU A 152 -13.50 -5.21 4.56
C GLU A 152 -14.20 -6.50 4.18
N ASN A 153 -14.49 -6.67 2.89
CA ASN A 153 -15.23 -7.79 2.36
C ASN A 153 -14.75 -8.15 0.93
N ILE A 154 -15.37 -9.17 0.34
CA ILE A 154 -14.99 -9.67 -0.98
C ILE A 154 -15.51 -8.76 -2.09
N GLU A 155 -16.66 -8.11 -1.89
CA GLU A 155 -17.27 -7.19 -2.85
C GLU A 155 -16.35 -5.99 -3.13
N GLU A 156 -15.84 -5.37 -2.06
CA GLU A 156 -14.86 -4.27 -2.14
C GLU A 156 -13.56 -4.71 -2.84
N PHE A 157 -13.15 -5.96 -2.61
CA PHE A 157 -11.99 -6.53 -3.29
C PHE A 157 -12.24 -6.70 -4.79
N GLU A 158 -13.40 -7.23 -5.20
CA GLU A 158 -13.74 -7.47 -6.60
C GLU A 158 -13.94 -6.17 -7.39
N GLU A 159 -14.46 -5.12 -6.74
CA GLU A 159 -14.53 -3.78 -7.32
C GLU A 159 -13.12 -3.22 -7.61
N TYR A 160 -12.17 -3.44 -6.70
CA TYR A 160 -10.81 -2.95 -6.83
C TYR A 160 -9.93 -3.79 -7.78
N TRP A 161 -10.02 -5.11 -7.68
CA TRP A 161 -9.21 -6.09 -8.42
C TRP A 161 -10.01 -6.75 -9.54
N SER A 162 -10.04 -6.12 -10.71
CA SER A 162 -10.52 -6.79 -11.91
C SER A 162 -9.50 -7.77 -12.49
N LYS A 163 -9.97 -8.83 -13.16
CA LYS A 163 -9.11 -9.75 -13.94
C LYS A 163 -8.25 -9.00 -14.95
N ARG A 164 -8.78 -7.91 -15.54
CA ARG A 164 -8.04 -7.04 -16.46
C ARG A 164 -6.88 -6.33 -15.77
N LYS A 165 -7.12 -5.75 -14.59
CA LYS A 165 -6.08 -5.09 -13.78
C LYS A 165 -4.99 -6.08 -13.38
N LEU A 166 -5.37 -7.24 -12.84
CA LEU A 166 -4.42 -8.29 -12.48
C LEU A 166 -3.60 -8.74 -13.69
N GLY A 167 -4.23 -8.99 -14.84
CA GLY A 167 -3.51 -9.36 -16.08
C GLY A 167 -2.49 -8.31 -16.53
N PHE A 168 -2.81 -7.02 -16.36
CA PHE A 168 -1.87 -5.94 -16.63
C PHE A 168 -0.66 -5.97 -15.70
N VAL A 169 -0.88 -6.14 -14.39
CA VAL A 169 0.19 -6.24 -13.38
C VAL A 169 1.10 -7.45 -13.67
N LEU A 170 0.52 -8.63 -13.91
CA LEU A 170 1.27 -9.86 -14.23
C LEU A 170 2.16 -9.68 -15.47
N LYS A 171 1.65 -9.01 -16.51
CA LYS A 171 2.41 -8.74 -17.74
C LYS A 171 3.49 -7.67 -17.54
N LYS A 172 3.15 -6.54 -16.93
CA LYS A 172 4.01 -5.34 -16.92
C LYS A 172 5.03 -5.34 -15.78
N ARG A 173 4.67 -5.89 -14.62
CA ARG A 173 5.51 -5.87 -13.41
C ARG A 173 6.26 -7.18 -13.22
N PHE A 174 5.64 -8.30 -13.58
CA PHE A 174 6.19 -9.64 -13.37
C PHE A 174 6.62 -10.35 -14.67
N ASN A 175 6.42 -9.73 -15.83
CA ASN A 175 6.79 -10.27 -17.14
C ASN A 175 6.28 -11.70 -17.40
N LEU A 176 5.10 -12.05 -16.87
CA LEU A 176 4.55 -13.40 -17.05
C LEU A 176 3.91 -13.57 -18.43
N LYS A 177 4.24 -14.68 -19.08
CA LYS A 177 3.66 -15.05 -20.38
C LYS A 177 2.31 -15.71 -20.20
N ARG A 178 1.36 -15.30 -21.04
CA ARG A 178 0.03 -15.93 -21.13
C ARG A 178 0.12 -17.14 -22.07
N VAL A 179 -0.28 -18.32 -21.60
CA VAL A 179 -0.13 -19.60 -22.32
C VAL A 179 -1.42 -20.41 -22.19
N LYS A 180 -1.84 -21.07 -23.28
CA LYS A 180 -2.95 -22.04 -23.26
C LYS A 180 -2.48 -23.39 -22.73
N ARG A 181 -3.29 -24.03 -21.90
CA ARG A 181 -3.13 -25.46 -21.54
C ARG A 181 -4.48 -26.16 -21.61
N ARG A 182 -4.44 -27.47 -21.89
CA ARG A 182 -5.64 -28.31 -21.84
C ARG A 182 -5.88 -28.75 -20.40
N VAL A 183 -7.01 -28.34 -19.83
CA VAL A 183 -7.42 -28.65 -18.45
C VAL A 183 -8.82 -29.26 -18.53
N HIS A 184 -9.01 -30.47 -17.99
CA HIS A 184 -10.28 -31.22 -18.09
C HIS A 184 -10.85 -31.28 -19.51
N GLY A 185 -9.98 -31.53 -20.50
CA GLY A 185 -10.36 -31.65 -21.91
C GLY A 185 -10.59 -30.33 -22.64
N LYS A 186 -10.66 -29.17 -21.94
CA LYS A 186 -10.88 -27.83 -22.52
C LYS A 186 -9.59 -27.03 -22.60
N GLU A 187 -9.44 -26.21 -23.64
CA GLU A 187 -8.34 -25.24 -23.70
C GLU A 187 -8.64 -24.05 -22.79
N THR A 188 -7.75 -23.81 -21.82
CA THR A 188 -7.86 -22.72 -20.86
C THR A 188 -6.63 -21.83 -20.94
N TRP A 189 -6.84 -20.51 -20.89
CA TRP A 189 -5.76 -19.55 -20.80
C TRP A 189 -5.29 -19.37 -19.35
N GLY A 190 -3.98 -19.28 -19.16
CA GLY A 190 -3.38 -18.98 -17.87
C GLY A 190 -2.00 -18.35 -18.03
N TYR A 191 -1.25 -18.25 -16.94
CA TYR A 191 0.08 -17.67 -16.90
C TYR A 191 1.11 -18.72 -16.49
N ALA A 192 2.24 -18.75 -17.19
CA ALA A 192 3.40 -19.52 -16.78
C ALA A 192 4.05 -18.83 -15.56
N LEU A 193 4.19 -19.57 -14.45
CA LEU A 193 4.70 -19.05 -13.18
C LEU A 193 6.21 -19.24 -13.01
N VAL A 194 6.78 -20.10 -13.83
CA VAL A 194 8.22 -20.30 -14.00
C VAL A 194 8.59 -19.80 -15.40
N ASN A 195 9.72 -19.11 -15.51
CA ASN A 195 10.31 -18.91 -16.82
C ASN A 195 10.75 -20.30 -17.29
N GLU A 196 10.07 -20.84 -18.30
CA GLU A 196 10.61 -21.93 -19.10
C GLU A 196 11.82 -21.33 -19.85
N THR A 197 12.98 -21.29 -19.18
CA THR A 197 14.27 -21.21 -19.86
C THR A 197 14.34 -22.46 -20.74
N ARG A 198 14.25 -22.23 -22.04
CA ARG A 198 14.67 -23.19 -23.06
C ARG A 198 16.16 -23.44 -22.95
#